data_AF-A0A2S7UQR1-F1
#
_entry.id   AF-A0A2S7UQR1-F1
#
_cell.length_a   1.000
_cell.length_b   1.000
_cell.length_c   1.000
_cell.angle_alpha   90.00
_cell.angle_beta   90.00
_cell.angle_gamma   90.00
#
_symmetry.space_group_name_H-M   'P 1'
#
loop_
_entity.id
_entity.type
_entity.pdbx_description
1 polymer ?
#
loop_
_entity_poly.entity_id
_entity_poly.type
_entity_poly.pdbx_seq_one_letter_code
_entity_poly.pdbx_strand_id
1 'polypeptide(L)'
;MRTSILRAIIYSLGLIFIFGCVTEQSYIDSDQQARSLAFDKEDAAKSRLLLGLGYLRNKNYPQAKYNLDKALEYAPMRADTHSSLAYYYQAVGDVVKAEQSYQKSLQIGPNNPNTLNNYAVFLCKLTDYDHAIMRFKQAVAIPRYSQIAESYENMALCMLKADYFEDALKSLTQSYQHNPNSSETLLDLISVHYAMGHLSEAFKLYNTYLARSEQNAQSLLMGILLETSAGKHNKAKQYRTRLTSDFPLSHQSLLLSSNLIQESIFEQRKIRYLQIVKQGSKANTQTVKVQKLSKNQEIVKVESKPSSPHSVVGIGKSSALPSEIIVSQQDDNSKTESVKRAPTLDINVDNVEIPSYTVQYGENLYRVSLKFNVQISALVKWNKLKSQQVNSGDKLFVQNPDIFYTVKQSKDLSAIADELNIPLAKLMAWNKVKHDGLVAVGTKILKVEVE
;
A
#
# COMPACT_ATOMS: atom_id res chain seq x y z
N MET A 1 5.03 -70.16 -31.47
CA MET A 1 4.63 -69.02 -32.34
C MET A 1 3.12 -69.04 -32.65
N ARG A 2 2.23 -69.09 -31.64
CA ARG A 2 0.77 -69.03 -31.88
C ARG A 2 -0.03 -68.24 -30.85
N THR A 3 0.65 -67.52 -29.95
CA THR A 3 0.00 -66.72 -28.88
C THR A 3 0.37 -65.23 -28.92
N SER A 4 1.21 -64.81 -29.87
CA SER A 4 1.67 -63.41 -30.01
C SER A 4 0.91 -62.59 -31.07
N ILE A 5 0.08 -63.21 -31.91
CA ILE A 5 -0.67 -62.51 -32.98
C ILE A 5 -2.06 -62.05 -32.49
N LEU A 6 -2.65 -62.73 -31.50
CA LEU A 6 -4.01 -62.41 -31.03
C LEU A 6 -4.07 -61.19 -30.09
N ARG A 7 -2.95 -60.79 -29.48
CA ARG A 7 -2.88 -59.56 -28.65
C ARG A 7 -2.65 -58.29 -29.48
N ALA A 8 -2.20 -58.40 -30.71
CA ALA A 8 -2.01 -57.24 -31.60
C ALA A 8 -3.32 -56.76 -32.26
N ILE A 9 -4.37 -57.59 -32.28
CA ILE A 9 -5.67 -57.25 -32.88
C ILE A 9 -6.58 -56.53 -31.88
N ILE A 10 -6.36 -56.69 -30.57
CA ILE A 10 -7.14 -56.00 -29.52
C ILE A 10 -6.61 -54.57 -29.26
N TYR A 11 -5.35 -54.27 -29.57
CA TYR A 11 -4.79 -52.91 -29.45
C TYR A 11 -4.81 -52.08 -30.75
N SER A 12 -5.30 -52.63 -31.86
CA SER A 12 -5.45 -51.92 -33.14
C SER A 12 -6.89 -51.57 -33.51
N LEU A 13 -7.85 -51.85 -32.62
CA LEU A 13 -9.28 -51.52 -32.79
C LEU A 13 -9.80 -50.47 -31.77
N GLY A 14 -8.90 -49.65 -31.22
CA GLY A 14 -9.20 -48.64 -30.19
C GLY A 14 -8.78 -47.21 -30.53
N LEU A 15 -8.61 -46.89 -31.81
CA LEU A 15 -8.11 -45.57 -32.25
C LEU A 15 -8.68 -45.14 -33.61
N ILE A 16 -10.00 -45.30 -33.77
CA ILE A 16 -10.75 -44.85 -34.94
C ILE A 16 -11.80 -43.84 -34.45
N PHE A 17 -11.50 -42.56 -34.70
CA PHE A 17 -12.41 -41.42 -34.83
C PHE A 17 -13.23 -41.01 -33.59
N ILE A 18 -12.60 -40.21 -32.70
CA ILE A 18 -13.31 -39.11 -32.04
C ILE A 18 -13.09 -37.84 -32.88
N PHE A 19 -13.61 -37.85 -34.12
CA PHE A 19 -13.95 -36.60 -34.78
C PHE A 19 -15.31 -36.20 -34.23
N GLY A 20 -15.31 -35.45 -33.14
CA GLY A 20 -16.48 -34.67 -32.76
C GLY A 20 -16.67 -33.58 -33.82
N CYS A 21 -17.35 -33.90 -34.92
CA CYS A 21 -18.05 -32.87 -35.67
C CYS A 21 -19.12 -32.31 -34.72
N VAL A 22 -18.90 -31.10 -34.22
CA VAL A 22 -19.99 -30.27 -33.73
C VAL A 22 -20.80 -29.90 -34.96
N THR A 23 -21.77 -30.73 -35.32
CA THR A 23 -22.82 -30.36 -36.27
C THR A 23 -23.71 -29.35 -35.55
N GLU A 24 -23.49 -28.07 -35.84
CA GLU A 24 -24.42 -27.01 -35.49
C GLU A 24 -25.72 -27.29 -36.26
N GLN A 25 -26.71 -27.86 -35.59
CA GLN A 25 -28.06 -28.00 -36.14
C GLN A 25 -28.64 -26.60 -36.29
N SER A 26 -28.44 -25.98 -37.45
CA SER A 26 -29.30 -24.90 -37.91
C SER A 26 -30.64 -25.52 -38.27
N TYR A 27 -31.57 -25.45 -37.32
CA TYR A 27 -32.98 -25.73 -37.55
C TYR A 27 -33.49 -24.69 -38.55
N ILE A 28 -33.63 -25.09 -39.81
CA ILE A 28 -34.34 -24.33 -40.83
C ILE A 28 -35.71 -24.99 -40.95
N ASP A 29 -36.68 -24.55 -40.14
CA ASP A 29 -38.08 -24.58 -40.58
C ASP A 29 -39.01 -23.62 -39.80
N SER A 30 -39.84 -22.92 -40.57
CA SER A 30 -41.05 -22.14 -40.23
C SER A 30 -40.99 -20.92 -39.27
N ASP A 31 -40.92 -19.73 -39.89
CA ASP A 31 -41.74 -18.52 -39.65
C ASP A 31 -42.14 -18.00 -38.25
N GLN A 32 -41.53 -18.47 -37.15
CA GLN A 32 -41.66 -17.84 -35.84
C GLN A 32 -40.30 -17.48 -35.24
N GLN A 33 -39.98 -16.18 -35.38
CA GLN A 33 -39.06 -15.45 -34.50
C GLN A 33 -37.64 -16.00 -34.37
N ALA A 34 -36.90 -16.00 -35.48
CA ALA A 34 -35.51 -15.58 -35.40
C ALA A 34 -35.46 -14.08 -35.04
N ARG A 35 -35.69 -13.74 -33.77
CA ARG A 35 -35.04 -12.55 -33.21
C ARG A 35 -33.57 -12.81 -33.49
N SER A 36 -32.98 -12.09 -34.44
CA SER A 36 -31.53 -12.07 -34.53
C SER A 36 -31.02 -11.82 -33.12
N LEU A 37 -30.19 -12.71 -32.59
CA LEU A 37 -29.37 -12.41 -31.42
C LEU A 37 -28.40 -11.33 -31.87
N ALA A 38 -28.91 -10.11 -32.05
CA ALA A 38 -28.14 -8.95 -32.41
C ALA A 38 -27.12 -8.77 -31.28
N PHE A 39 -25.85 -8.74 -31.64
CA PHE A 39 -24.77 -8.54 -30.68
C PHE A 39 -24.99 -7.22 -29.94
N ASP A 40 -25.42 -7.30 -28.69
CA ASP A 40 -25.62 -6.14 -27.84
C ASP A 40 -24.27 -5.69 -27.28
N LYS A 41 -23.76 -4.59 -27.82
CA LYS A 41 -22.49 -3.99 -27.41
C LYS A 41 -22.52 -3.54 -25.95
N GLU A 42 -23.64 -3.07 -25.43
CA GLU A 42 -23.76 -2.61 -24.05
C GLU A 42 -23.68 -3.79 -23.08
N ASP A 43 -24.38 -4.88 -23.37
CA ASP A 43 -24.32 -6.09 -22.54
C ASP A 43 -22.98 -6.81 -22.67
N ALA A 44 -22.38 -6.82 -23.86
CA ALA A 44 -21.01 -7.29 -24.05
C ALA A 44 -20.01 -6.45 -23.25
N ALA A 45 -20.17 -5.13 -23.23
CA ALA A 45 -19.33 -4.22 -22.45
C ALA A 45 -19.46 -4.49 -20.94
N LYS A 46 -20.68 -4.64 -20.42
CA LYS A 46 -20.92 -5.01 -19.01
C LYS A 46 -20.26 -6.33 -18.64
N SER A 47 -20.39 -7.34 -19.50
CA SER A 47 -19.80 -8.67 -19.26
C SER A 47 -18.26 -8.60 -19.20
N ARG A 48 -17.66 -7.86 -20.15
CA ARG A 48 -16.21 -7.60 -20.17
C ARG A 48 -15.75 -6.79 -18.95
N LEU A 49 -16.52 -5.77 -18.55
CA LEU A 49 -16.25 -4.97 -17.37
C LEU A 49 -16.20 -5.84 -16.10
N LEU A 50 -17.20 -6.69 -15.90
CA LEU A 50 -17.29 -7.58 -14.75
C LEU A 50 -16.15 -8.61 -14.71
N LEU A 51 -15.78 -9.19 -15.86
CA LEU A 51 -14.60 -10.04 -15.97
C LEU A 51 -13.32 -9.28 -15.63
N GLY A 52 -13.17 -8.05 -16.16
CA GLY A 52 -12.04 -7.17 -15.85
C GLY A 52 -11.89 -6.90 -14.36
N LEU A 53 -13.00 -6.56 -13.67
CA LEU A 53 -13.04 -6.35 -12.22
C LEU A 53 -12.77 -7.65 -11.44
N GLY A 54 -13.23 -8.80 -11.93
CA GLY A 54 -12.91 -10.12 -11.36
C GLY A 54 -11.41 -10.41 -11.39
N TYR A 55 -10.78 -10.26 -12.55
CA TYR A 55 -9.33 -10.43 -12.69
C TYR A 55 -8.54 -9.41 -11.85
N LEU A 56 -9.04 -8.17 -11.76
CA LEU A 56 -8.40 -7.13 -10.95
C LEU A 56 -8.42 -7.48 -9.45
N ARG A 57 -9.53 -8.01 -8.93
CA ARG A 57 -9.62 -8.52 -7.55
C ARG A 57 -8.61 -9.65 -7.28
N ASN A 58 -8.38 -10.49 -8.27
CA ASN A 58 -7.40 -11.58 -8.21
C ASN A 58 -5.96 -11.13 -8.54
N LYS A 59 -5.71 -9.83 -8.65
CA LYS A 59 -4.42 -9.23 -9.02
C LYS A 59 -3.86 -9.71 -10.37
N ASN A 60 -4.70 -10.30 -11.22
CA ASN A 60 -4.35 -10.66 -12.59
C ASN A 60 -4.53 -9.43 -13.49
N TYR A 61 -3.61 -8.48 -13.35
CA TYR A 61 -3.63 -7.21 -14.08
C TYR A 61 -3.65 -7.37 -15.61
N PRO A 62 -2.95 -8.34 -16.23
CA PRO A 62 -2.99 -8.51 -17.69
C PRO A 62 -4.40 -8.83 -18.21
N GLN A 63 -5.08 -9.79 -17.58
CA GLN A 63 -6.45 -10.16 -17.96
C GLN A 63 -7.46 -9.09 -17.58
N ALA A 64 -7.24 -8.38 -16.47
CA ALA A 64 -8.04 -7.23 -16.10
C ALA A 64 -8.02 -6.16 -17.21
N LYS A 65 -6.83 -5.75 -17.65
CA LYS A 65 -6.67 -4.72 -18.68
C LYS A 65 -7.28 -5.12 -20.01
N TYR A 66 -7.02 -6.35 -20.46
CA TYR A 66 -7.59 -6.87 -21.71
C TYR A 66 -9.12 -6.78 -21.72
N ASN A 67 -9.77 -7.23 -20.63
CA ASN A 67 -11.22 -7.20 -20.55
C ASN A 67 -11.76 -5.78 -20.39
N LEU A 68 -11.11 -4.91 -19.63
CA LEU A 68 -11.51 -3.50 -19.52
C LEU A 68 -11.36 -2.73 -20.84
N ASP A 69 -10.33 -3.02 -21.64
CA ASP A 69 -10.15 -2.43 -22.97
C ASP A 69 -11.24 -2.90 -23.94
N LYS A 70 -11.61 -4.18 -23.87
CA LYS A 70 -12.76 -4.69 -24.65
C LYS A 70 -14.08 -4.09 -24.21
N ALA A 71 -14.28 -3.84 -22.92
CA ALA A 71 -15.45 -3.12 -22.44
C ALA A 71 -15.49 -1.68 -23.00
N LEU A 72 -14.34 -1.01 -23.04
CA LEU A 72 -14.22 0.34 -23.60
C LEU A 72 -14.45 0.38 -25.11
N GLU A 73 -13.94 -0.62 -25.84
CA GLU A 73 -14.14 -0.77 -27.29
C GLU A 73 -15.63 -0.93 -27.64
N TYR A 74 -16.36 -1.74 -26.87
CA TYR A 74 -17.78 -1.98 -27.12
C TYR A 74 -18.65 -0.78 -26.74
N ALA A 75 -18.34 -0.10 -25.65
CA ALA A 75 -19.14 1.01 -25.16
C ALA A 75 -18.25 2.15 -24.62
N PRO A 76 -17.72 3.03 -25.50
CA PRO A 76 -16.71 4.04 -25.14
C PRO A 76 -17.25 5.16 -24.24
N MET A 77 -18.58 5.34 -24.22
CA MET A 77 -19.28 6.36 -23.44
C MET A 77 -19.88 5.82 -22.13
N ARG A 78 -19.40 4.67 -21.64
CA ARG A 78 -19.82 4.12 -20.36
C ARG A 78 -18.97 4.64 -19.20
N ALA A 79 -19.60 5.38 -18.28
CA ALA A 79 -18.92 5.94 -17.11
C ALA A 79 -18.28 4.87 -16.22
N ASP A 80 -18.94 3.73 -15.99
CA ASP A 80 -18.46 2.63 -15.14
C ASP A 80 -17.22 1.93 -15.71
N THR A 81 -17.11 1.82 -17.04
CA THR A 81 -15.90 1.35 -17.72
C THR A 81 -14.71 2.26 -17.44
N HIS A 82 -14.85 3.58 -17.61
CA HIS A 82 -13.78 4.55 -17.29
C HIS A 82 -13.41 4.52 -15.81
N SER A 83 -14.39 4.41 -14.91
CA SER A 83 -14.14 4.27 -13.47
C SER A 83 -13.37 2.99 -13.12
N SER A 84 -13.61 1.90 -13.86
CA SER A 84 -12.93 0.63 -13.64
C SER A 84 -11.52 0.61 -14.23
N LEU A 85 -11.30 1.28 -15.35
CA LEU A 85 -9.96 1.57 -15.87
C LEU A 85 -9.17 2.44 -14.89
N ALA A 86 -9.82 3.44 -14.26
CA ALA A 86 -9.20 4.24 -13.21
C ALA A 86 -8.75 3.38 -12.03
N TYR A 87 -9.62 2.48 -11.56
CA TYR A 87 -9.29 1.54 -10.49
C TYR A 87 -8.16 0.58 -10.89
N TYR A 88 -8.13 0.11 -12.15
CA TYR A 88 -7.02 -0.66 -12.70
C TYR A 88 -5.70 0.12 -12.65
N TYR A 89 -5.68 1.34 -13.19
CA TYR A 89 -4.48 2.17 -13.24
C TYR A 89 -3.97 2.53 -11.85
N GLN A 90 -4.87 2.77 -10.90
CA GLN A 90 -4.54 2.93 -9.49
C GLN A 90 -3.85 1.68 -8.93
N ALA A 91 -4.37 0.48 -9.22
CA ALA A 91 -3.80 -0.77 -8.70
C ALA A 91 -2.40 -1.08 -9.27
N VAL A 92 -2.13 -0.69 -10.52
CA VAL A 92 -0.80 -0.85 -11.13
C VAL A 92 0.14 0.34 -10.88
N GLY A 93 -0.31 1.37 -10.17
CA GLY A 93 0.49 2.53 -9.79
C GLY A 93 0.65 3.60 -10.88
N ASP A 94 -0.13 3.55 -11.97
CA ASP A 94 -0.15 4.58 -13.01
C ASP A 94 -1.09 5.72 -12.58
N VAL A 95 -0.57 6.61 -11.74
CA VAL A 95 -1.32 7.72 -11.12
C VAL A 95 -1.97 8.62 -12.17
N VAL A 96 -1.23 8.98 -13.23
CA VAL A 96 -1.71 9.91 -14.26
C VAL A 96 -2.90 9.32 -15.02
N LYS A 97 -2.81 8.07 -15.48
CA LYS A 97 -3.93 7.45 -16.19
C LYS A 97 -5.10 7.15 -15.26
N ALA A 98 -4.85 6.85 -13.99
CA ALA A 98 -5.91 6.68 -13.01
C ALA A 98 -6.74 7.95 -12.86
N GLU A 99 -6.08 9.10 -12.65
CA GLU A 99 -6.75 10.39 -12.55
C GLU A 99 -7.53 10.74 -13.81
N GLN A 100 -6.92 10.65 -14.99
CA GLN A 100 -7.58 10.93 -16.27
C GLN A 100 -8.83 10.05 -16.45
N SER A 101 -8.76 8.78 -16.06
CA SER A 101 -9.87 7.85 -16.19
C SER A 101 -11.02 8.15 -15.21
N TYR A 102 -10.70 8.56 -13.97
CA TYR A 102 -11.72 9.03 -13.02
C TYR A 102 -12.40 10.32 -13.51
N GLN A 103 -11.61 11.29 -13.97
CA GLN A 103 -12.13 12.54 -14.54
C GLN A 103 -13.02 12.27 -15.75
N LYS A 104 -12.60 11.36 -16.65
CA LYS A 104 -13.40 10.96 -17.81
C LYS A 104 -14.71 10.30 -17.41
N SER A 105 -14.68 9.41 -16.42
CA SER A 105 -15.88 8.77 -15.87
C SER A 105 -16.88 9.81 -15.37
N LEU A 106 -16.42 10.80 -14.58
CA LEU A 106 -17.26 11.87 -14.04
C LEU A 106 -17.68 12.91 -15.09
N GLN A 107 -16.93 13.08 -16.18
CA GLN A 107 -17.36 13.88 -17.31
C GLN A 107 -18.59 13.26 -18.01
N ILE A 108 -18.61 11.93 -18.10
CA ILE A 108 -19.71 11.17 -18.74
C ILE A 108 -20.90 11.03 -17.78
N GLY A 109 -20.64 10.67 -16.54
CA GLY A 109 -21.64 10.43 -15.49
C GLY A 109 -21.29 11.23 -14.22
N PRO A 110 -21.64 12.52 -14.15
CA PRO A 110 -21.22 13.40 -13.04
C PRO A 110 -21.78 13.00 -11.68
N ASN A 111 -22.92 12.31 -11.65
CA ASN A 111 -23.64 11.96 -10.42
C ASN A 111 -23.51 10.46 -10.09
N ASN A 112 -22.39 9.82 -10.40
CA ASN A 112 -22.12 8.45 -9.99
C ASN A 112 -21.46 8.42 -8.60
N PRO A 113 -22.17 8.02 -7.53
CA PRO A 113 -21.62 8.08 -6.18
C PRO A 113 -20.46 7.11 -5.97
N ASN A 114 -20.46 5.96 -6.65
CA ASN A 114 -19.35 5.00 -6.57
C ASN A 114 -18.06 5.57 -7.18
N THR A 115 -18.16 6.23 -8.33
CA THR A 115 -17.01 6.88 -8.97
C THR A 115 -16.51 8.06 -8.13
N LEU A 116 -17.42 8.86 -7.56
CA LEU A 116 -17.05 9.95 -6.64
C LEU A 116 -16.31 9.43 -5.40
N ASN A 117 -16.84 8.40 -4.73
CA ASN A 117 -16.19 7.74 -3.60
C ASN A 117 -14.81 7.17 -3.98
N ASN A 118 -14.72 6.43 -5.08
CA ASN A 118 -13.47 5.80 -5.50
C ASN A 118 -12.41 6.84 -5.90
N TYR A 119 -12.80 7.91 -6.59
CA TYR A 119 -11.89 9.00 -6.91
C TYR A 119 -11.44 9.74 -5.65
N ALA A 120 -12.33 9.93 -4.67
CA ALA A 120 -11.99 10.51 -3.38
C ALA A 120 -10.93 9.67 -2.64
N VAL A 121 -11.11 8.34 -2.58
CA VAL A 121 -10.12 7.43 -1.99
C VAL A 121 -8.77 7.53 -2.72
N PHE A 122 -8.78 7.63 -4.04
CA PHE A 122 -7.58 7.82 -4.85
C PHE A 122 -6.86 9.13 -4.49
N LEU A 123 -7.58 10.26 -4.49
CA LEU A 123 -7.04 11.59 -4.12
C LEU A 123 -6.47 11.57 -2.70
N CYS A 124 -7.16 10.92 -1.77
CA CYS A 124 -6.69 10.78 -0.40
C CYS A 124 -5.35 10.03 -0.28
N LYS A 125 -5.12 9.02 -1.13
CA LYS A 125 -3.83 8.31 -1.20
C LYS A 125 -2.71 9.19 -1.77
N LEU A 126 -3.06 10.16 -2.62
CA LEU A 126 -2.14 11.16 -3.13
C LEU A 126 -1.94 12.34 -2.16
N THR A 127 -2.48 12.26 -0.94
CA THR A 127 -2.46 13.33 0.07
C THR A 127 -3.22 14.60 -0.35
N ASP A 128 -4.01 14.53 -1.42
CA ASP A 128 -4.91 15.60 -1.85
C ASP A 128 -6.22 15.55 -1.05
N TYR A 129 -6.11 15.85 0.24
CA TYR A 129 -7.18 15.66 1.21
C TYR A 129 -8.38 16.56 0.95
N ASP A 130 -8.16 17.81 0.54
CA ASP A 130 -9.24 18.77 0.32
C ASP A 130 -10.14 18.34 -0.84
N HIS A 131 -9.54 17.99 -1.98
CA HIS A 131 -10.32 17.50 -3.11
C HIS A 131 -10.95 16.13 -2.82
N ALA A 132 -10.26 15.25 -2.10
CA ALA A 132 -10.83 13.97 -1.66
C ALA A 132 -12.11 14.18 -0.82
N ILE A 133 -12.04 15.02 0.21
CA ILE A 133 -13.17 15.33 1.09
C ILE A 133 -14.33 15.95 0.30
N MET A 134 -14.03 16.83 -0.65
CA MET A 134 -15.06 17.39 -1.55
C MET A 134 -15.76 16.29 -2.36
N ARG A 135 -15.03 15.32 -2.94
CA ARG A 135 -15.63 14.22 -3.71
C ARG A 135 -16.44 13.26 -2.83
N PHE A 136 -16.00 12.97 -1.61
CA PHE A 136 -16.81 12.20 -0.65
C PHE A 136 -18.12 12.90 -0.32
N LYS A 137 -18.09 14.20 -0.03
CA LYS A 137 -19.30 15.01 0.22
C LYS A 137 -20.28 14.97 -0.95
N GLN A 138 -19.77 15.02 -2.18
CA GLN A 138 -20.60 14.86 -3.38
C GLN A 138 -21.22 13.46 -3.45
N ALA A 139 -20.47 12.40 -3.13
CA ALA A 139 -20.97 11.03 -3.15
C ALA A 139 -22.13 10.80 -2.15
N VAL A 140 -21.95 11.21 -0.90
CA VAL A 140 -22.97 11.01 0.16
C VAL A 140 -24.21 11.88 -0.01
N ALA A 141 -24.13 12.93 -0.83
CA ALA A 141 -25.27 13.78 -1.18
C ALA A 141 -26.18 13.15 -2.27
N ILE A 142 -25.76 12.06 -2.92
CA ILE A 142 -26.56 11.41 -3.97
C ILE A 142 -27.71 10.59 -3.35
N PRO A 143 -28.98 10.84 -3.72
CA PRO A 143 -30.11 10.09 -3.19
C PRO A 143 -30.05 8.59 -3.52
N ARG A 144 -30.49 7.76 -2.55
CA ARG A 144 -30.56 6.29 -2.68
C ARG A 144 -29.21 5.61 -2.94
N TYR A 145 -28.11 6.25 -2.54
CA TYR A 145 -26.80 5.63 -2.61
C TYR A 145 -26.67 4.51 -1.56
N SER A 146 -26.49 3.28 -2.02
CA SER A 146 -26.48 2.08 -1.16
C SER A 146 -25.22 1.92 -0.30
N GLN A 147 -24.08 2.48 -0.73
CA GLN A 147 -22.79 2.39 0.00
C GLN A 147 -22.45 3.71 0.73
N ILE A 148 -23.49 4.37 1.24
CA ILE A 148 -23.35 5.67 1.92
C ILE A 148 -22.55 5.55 3.22
N ALA A 149 -22.70 4.44 3.96
CA ALA A 149 -21.96 4.20 5.20
C ALA A 149 -20.45 4.10 4.92
N GLU A 150 -20.07 3.28 3.94
CA GLU A 150 -18.69 3.06 3.51
C GLU A 150 -18.05 4.36 3.00
N SER A 151 -18.82 5.23 2.35
CA SER A 151 -18.33 6.53 1.90
C SER A 151 -18.07 7.50 3.04
N TYR A 152 -18.94 7.53 4.05
CA TYR A 152 -18.70 8.30 5.27
C TYR A 152 -17.49 7.78 6.05
N GLU A 153 -17.30 6.47 6.12
CA GLU A 153 -16.13 5.85 6.74
C GLU A 153 -14.84 6.20 6.00
N ASN A 154 -14.80 6.02 4.67
CA ASN A 154 -13.64 6.42 3.85
C ASN A 154 -13.32 7.90 3.99
N MET A 155 -14.34 8.76 4.02
CA MET A 155 -14.20 10.20 4.25
C MET A 155 -13.57 10.48 5.61
N ALA A 156 -14.02 9.82 6.66
CA ALA A 156 -13.48 9.99 8.00
C ALA A 156 -12.03 9.51 8.11
N LEU A 157 -11.71 8.35 7.53
CA LEU A 157 -10.34 7.84 7.47
C LEU A 157 -9.41 8.79 6.73
N CYS A 158 -9.92 9.44 5.68
CA CYS A 158 -9.19 10.48 4.97
C CYS A 158 -8.96 11.72 5.85
N MET A 159 -10.00 12.18 6.53
CA MET A 159 -9.93 13.30 7.49
C MET A 159 -8.94 13.03 8.62
N LEU A 160 -8.84 11.80 9.12
CA LEU A 160 -7.85 11.43 10.14
C LEU A 160 -6.41 11.55 9.63
N LYS A 161 -6.17 11.20 8.36
CA LYS A 161 -4.85 11.43 7.72
C LYS A 161 -4.57 12.92 7.49
N ALA A 162 -5.62 13.70 7.30
CA ALA A 162 -5.57 15.15 7.16
C ALA A 162 -5.63 15.90 8.51
N ASP A 163 -5.55 15.19 9.64
CA ASP A 163 -5.60 15.77 11.00
C ASP A 163 -6.93 16.44 11.40
N TYR A 164 -8.02 16.20 10.67
CA TYR A 164 -9.36 16.72 10.94
C TYR A 164 -10.16 15.78 11.86
N PHE A 165 -9.72 15.64 13.11
CA PHE A 165 -10.28 14.70 14.09
C PHE A 165 -11.78 14.91 14.38
N GLU A 166 -12.21 16.16 14.59
CA GLU A 166 -13.60 16.48 14.90
C GLU A 166 -14.55 16.16 13.73
N ASP A 167 -14.13 16.45 12.50
CA ASP A 167 -14.93 16.15 11.32
C ASP A 167 -14.90 14.66 10.96
N ALA A 168 -13.79 13.97 11.24
CA ALA A 168 -13.73 12.53 11.17
C ALA A 168 -14.70 11.86 12.15
N LEU A 169 -14.79 12.36 13.39
CA LEU A 169 -15.72 11.84 14.38
C LEU A 169 -17.19 11.98 13.92
N LYS A 170 -17.55 13.14 13.36
CA LYS A 170 -18.89 13.36 12.77
C LYS A 170 -19.16 12.39 11.62
N SER A 171 -18.19 12.22 10.72
CA SER A 171 -18.34 11.35 9.55
C SER A 171 -18.44 9.87 9.93
N LEU A 172 -17.61 9.39 10.87
CA LEU A 172 -17.74 8.03 11.42
C LEU A 172 -19.08 7.83 12.14
N THR A 173 -19.61 8.85 12.82
CA THR A 173 -20.93 8.78 13.45
C THR A 173 -22.02 8.62 12.39
N GLN A 174 -21.95 9.35 11.28
CA GLN A 174 -22.86 9.16 10.15
C GLN A 174 -22.74 7.75 9.54
N SER A 175 -21.51 7.25 9.35
CA SER A 175 -21.29 5.87 8.88
C SER A 175 -21.98 4.86 9.79
N TYR A 176 -21.75 4.95 11.10
CA TYR A 176 -22.35 4.06 12.09
C TYR A 176 -23.89 4.15 12.14
N GLN A 177 -24.47 5.34 11.94
CA GLN A 177 -25.92 5.51 11.84
C GLN A 177 -26.51 4.80 10.63
N HIS A 178 -25.81 4.80 9.50
CA HIS A 178 -26.25 4.11 8.28
C HIS A 178 -26.00 2.59 8.32
N ASN A 179 -24.92 2.14 8.96
CA ASN A 179 -24.61 0.74 9.16
C ASN A 179 -24.14 0.44 10.59
N PRO A 180 -25.07 0.26 11.54
CA PRO A 180 -24.72 0.04 12.95
C PRO A 180 -24.12 -1.34 13.21
N ASN A 181 -24.06 -2.23 12.22
CA ASN A 181 -23.50 -3.58 12.32
C ASN A 181 -22.03 -3.64 11.88
N SER A 182 -21.46 -2.54 11.37
CA SER A 182 -20.04 -2.48 11.02
C SER A 182 -19.18 -2.47 12.28
N SER A 183 -18.52 -3.60 12.55
CA SER A 183 -17.57 -3.73 13.66
C SER A 183 -16.31 -2.89 13.45
N GLU A 184 -15.89 -2.72 12.20
CA GLU A 184 -14.77 -1.87 11.79
C GLU A 184 -15.06 -0.39 12.09
N THR A 185 -16.19 0.13 11.62
CA THR A 185 -16.61 1.51 11.88
C THR A 185 -16.75 1.79 13.37
N LEU A 186 -17.31 0.84 14.13
CA LEU A 186 -17.42 0.96 15.58
C LEU A 186 -16.04 1.00 16.25
N LEU A 187 -15.08 0.18 15.81
CA LEU A 187 -13.72 0.20 16.32
C LEU A 187 -12.98 1.49 15.96
N ASP A 188 -13.19 2.03 14.77
CA ASP A 188 -12.66 3.34 14.39
C ASP A 188 -13.24 4.47 15.24
N LEU A 189 -14.55 4.49 15.49
CA LEU A 189 -15.19 5.43 16.44
C LEU A 189 -14.56 5.37 17.82
N ILE A 190 -14.40 4.16 18.37
CA ILE A 190 -13.76 3.95 19.68
C ILE A 190 -12.34 4.53 19.66
N SER A 191 -11.58 4.28 18.59
CA SER A 191 -10.20 4.75 18.47
C SER A 191 -10.08 6.27 18.36
N VAL A 192 -11.04 6.95 17.71
CA VAL A 192 -11.08 8.42 17.64
C VAL A 192 -11.43 9.00 19.01
N HIS A 193 -12.45 8.46 19.70
CA HIS A 193 -12.76 8.88 21.07
C HIS A 193 -11.59 8.66 22.03
N TYR A 194 -10.91 7.52 21.92
CA TYR A 194 -9.69 7.24 22.69
C TYR A 194 -8.60 8.28 22.40
N ALA A 195 -8.30 8.55 21.13
CA ALA A 195 -7.28 9.51 20.72
C ALA A 195 -7.57 10.93 21.23
N MET A 196 -8.85 11.32 21.24
CA MET A 196 -9.31 12.62 21.73
C MET A 196 -9.37 12.73 23.26
N GLY A 197 -9.15 11.62 23.99
CA GLY A 197 -9.26 11.58 25.44
C GLY A 197 -10.71 11.48 25.95
N HIS A 198 -11.68 11.24 25.07
CA HIS A 198 -13.09 10.98 25.40
C HIS A 198 -13.28 9.55 25.95
N LEU A 199 -12.56 9.22 27.03
CA LEU A 199 -12.46 7.84 27.55
C LEU A 199 -13.81 7.26 27.95
N SER A 200 -14.72 8.06 28.51
CA SER A 200 -16.06 7.59 28.90
C SER A 200 -16.85 7.05 27.70
N GLU A 201 -16.88 7.80 26.60
CA GLU A 201 -17.58 7.38 25.38
C GLU A 201 -16.85 6.21 24.69
N ALA A 202 -15.51 6.24 24.67
CA ALA A 202 -14.72 5.14 24.13
C ALA A 202 -15.00 3.81 24.86
N PHE A 203 -15.09 3.82 26.20
CA PHE A 203 -15.46 2.64 26.98
C PHE A 203 -16.89 2.17 26.71
N LYS A 204 -17.84 3.08 26.62
CA LYS A 204 -19.23 2.77 26.32
C LYS A 204 -19.35 2.06 24.96
N LEU A 205 -18.76 2.65 23.92
CA LEU A 205 -18.72 2.07 22.58
C LEU A 205 -17.96 0.74 22.55
N TYR A 206 -16.86 0.61 23.29
CA TYR A 206 -16.11 -0.64 23.39
C TYR A 206 -16.92 -1.75 24.06
N ASN A 207 -17.72 -1.45 25.09
CA ASN A 207 -18.65 -2.42 25.67
C ASN A 207 -19.74 -2.82 24.66
N THR A 208 -20.25 -1.87 23.86
CA THR A 208 -21.16 -2.19 22.74
C THR A 208 -20.50 -3.10 21.72
N TYR A 209 -19.22 -2.87 21.39
CA TYR A 209 -18.45 -3.74 20.50
C TYR A 209 -18.36 -5.15 21.08
N LEU A 210 -17.96 -5.30 22.35
CA LEU A 210 -17.82 -6.61 23.00
C LEU A 210 -19.13 -7.40 23.09
N ALA A 211 -20.28 -6.72 23.12
CA ALA A 211 -21.59 -7.35 23.17
C ALA A 211 -22.09 -7.84 21.79
N ARG A 212 -21.54 -7.34 20.69
CA ARG A 212 -22.10 -7.54 19.34
C ARG A 212 -21.11 -8.14 18.33
N SER A 213 -19.82 -8.01 18.60
CA SER A 213 -18.75 -8.33 17.66
C SER A 213 -17.75 -9.28 18.29
N GLU A 214 -17.22 -10.18 17.47
CA GLU A 214 -16.10 -11.01 17.88
C GLU A 214 -14.84 -10.16 18.10
N GLN A 215 -14.04 -10.59 19.06
CA GLN A 215 -12.78 -9.92 19.37
C GLN A 215 -11.69 -10.40 18.41
N ASN A 216 -11.09 -9.45 17.71
CA ASN A 216 -9.90 -9.64 16.88
C ASN A 216 -8.67 -8.96 17.52
N ALA A 217 -7.50 -9.14 16.92
CA ALA A 217 -6.23 -8.57 17.40
C ALA A 217 -6.29 -7.05 17.62
N GLN A 218 -6.95 -6.30 16.73
CA GLN A 218 -7.09 -4.84 16.88
C GLN A 218 -7.99 -4.46 18.05
N SER A 219 -9.16 -5.11 18.18
CA SER A 219 -10.08 -4.85 19.29
C SER A 219 -9.46 -5.21 20.66
N LEU A 220 -8.68 -6.29 20.74
CA LEU A 220 -7.95 -6.66 21.96
C LEU A 220 -6.89 -5.63 22.31
N LEU A 221 -6.13 -5.12 21.32
CA LEU A 221 -5.19 -4.04 21.55
C LEU A 221 -5.91 -2.77 22.04
N MET A 222 -7.03 -2.40 21.44
CA MET A 222 -7.85 -1.27 21.91
C MET A 222 -8.30 -1.46 23.37
N GLY A 223 -8.76 -2.68 23.72
CA GLY A 223 -9.10 -3.03 25.09
C GLY A 223 -7.93 -2.90 26.06
N ILE A 224 -6.73 -3.34 25.67
CA ILE A 224 -5.51 -3.17 26.48
C ILE A 224 -5.27 -1.69 26.75
N LEU A 225 -5.35 -0.84 25.73
CA LEU A 225 -5.11 0.61 25.84
C LEU A 225 -6.16 1.29 26.74
N LEU A 226 -7.44 0.98 26.55
CA LEU A 226 -8.52 1.52 27.36
C LEU A 226 -8.40 1.09 28.81
N GLU A 227 -8.29 -0.21 29.09
CA GLU A 227 -8.20 -0.72 30.47
C GLU A 227 -6.93 -0.23 31.18
N THR A 228 -5.81 -0.08 30.47
CA THR A 228 -4.59 0.54 31.01
C THR A 228 -4.81 2.01 31.36
N SER A 229 -5.49 2.78 30.50
CA SER A 229 -5.82 4.19 30.77
C SER A 229 -6.75 4.38 31.98
N ALA A 230 -7.53 3.34 32.33
CA ALA A 230 -8.41 3.33 33.50
C ALA A 230 -7.76 2.71 34.76
N GLY A 231 -6.47 2.33 34.71
CA GLY A 231 -5.79 1.67 35.83
C GLY A 231 -6.24 0.23 36.11
N LYS A 232 -7.02 -0.38 35.20
CA LYS A 232 -7.57 -1.74 35.35
C LYS A 232 -6.59 -2.80 34.84
N HIS A 233 -5.41 -2.86 35.48
CA HIS A 233 -4.28 -3.67 35.04
C HIS A 233 -4.58 -5.17 34.89
N ASN A 234 -5.46 -5.74 35.73
CA ASN A 234 -5.85 -7.16 35.64
C ASN A 234 -6.59 -7.47 34.35
N LYS A 235 -7.55 -6.62 33.95
CA LYS A 235 -8.32 -6.80 32.72
C LYS A 235 -7.45 -6.52 31.48
N ALA A 236 -6.58 -5.51 31.55
CA ALA A 236 -5.56 -5.29 30.52
C ALA A 236 -4.66 -6.53 30.34
N LYS A 237 -4.22 -7.16 31.44
CA LYS A 237 -3.41 -8.40 31.39
C LYS A 237 -4.17 -9.56 30.74
N GLN A 238 -5.46 -9.72 31.04
CA GLN A 238 -6.30 -10.74 30.38
C GLN A 238 -6.36 -10.54 28.86
N TYR A 239 -6.58 -9.30 28.40
CA TYR A 239 -6.55 -9.00 26.96
C TYR A 239 -5.18 -9.22 26.34
N ARG A 240 -4.09 -8.89 27.05
CA ARG A 240 -2.71 -9.19 26.60
C ARG A 240 -2.51 -10.68 26.38
N THR A 241 -2.89 -11.52 27.35
CA THR A 241 -2.78 -12.97 27.24
C THR A 241 -3.57 -13.50 26.04
N ARG A 242 -4.81 -13.06 25.85
CA ARG A 242 -5.62 -13.45 24.69
C ARG A 242 -5.02 -12.98 23.37
N LEU A 243 -4.53 -11.75 23.29
CA LEU A 243 -3.89 -11.24 22.08
C LEU A 243 -2.68 -12.10 21.68
N THR A 244 -1.82 -12.44 22.64
CA THR A 244 -0.61 -13.24 22.39
C THR A 244 -0.91 -14.72 22.13
N SER A 245 -1.98 -15.25 22.70
CA SER A 245 -2.38 -16.66 22.57
C SER A 245 -3.19 -16.91 21.30
N ASP A 246 -4.22 -16.10 21.07
CA ASP A 246 -5.20 -16.30 20.00
C ASP A 246 -4.68 -15.72 18.66
N PHE A 247 -3.80 -14.71 18.71
CA PHE A 247 -3.28 -14.01 17.53
C PHE A 247 -1.76 -13.79 17.56
N PRO A 248 -0.93 -14.85 17.77
CA PRO A 248 0.50 -14.73 18.05
C PRO A 248 1.28 -13.99 16.95
N LEU A 249 0.92 -14.19 15.68
CA LEU A 249 1.58 -13.60 14.51
C LEU A 249 0.94 -12.28 14.04
N SER A 250 -0.08 -11.78 14.74
CA SER A 250 -0.70 -10.51 14.39
C SER A 250 0.27 -9.35 14.62
N HIS A 251 0.16 -8.30 13.80
CA HIS A 251 0.93 -7.08 13.99
C HIS A 251 0.79 -6.53 15.42
N GLN A 252 -0.42 -6.57 15.99
CA GLN A 252 -0.69 -6.11 17.34
C GLN A 252 0.03 -6.93 18.42
N SER A 253 0.07 -8.26 18.28
CA SER A 253 0.83 -9.14 19.17
C SER A 253 2.34 -8.87 19.08
N LEU A 254 2.86 -8.65 17.86
CA LEU A 254 4.27 -8.32 17.64
C LEU A 254 4.66 -6.96 18.25
N LEU A 255 3.81 -5.94 18.14
CA LEU A 255 4.01 -4.65 18.82
C LEU A 255 4.07 -4.84 20.34
N LEU A 256 3.22 -5.73 20.89
CA LEU A 256 3.18 -6.01 22.31
C LEU A 256 4.47 -6.68 22.80
N SER A 257 4.94 -7.71 22.09
CA SER A 257 6.11 -8.51 22.47
C SER A 257 7.43 -7.75 22.26
N SER A 258 7.47 -6.84 21.29
CA SER A 258 8.62 -5.97 21.02
C SER A 258 8.60 -4.66 21.81
N ASN A 259 7.61 -4.47 22.71
CA ASN A 259 7.43 -3.23 23.50
C ASN A 259 7.29 -1.96 22.62
N LEU A 260 6.65 -2.09 21.45
CA LEU A 260 6.43 -1.03 20.45
C LEU A 260 4.95 -0.62 20.36
N ILE A 261 4.18 -0.72 21.45
CA ILE A 261 2.74 -0.38 21.45
C ILE A 261 2.48 1.07 20.97
N GLN A 262 3.43 1.98 21.18
CA GLN A 262 3.35 3.37 20.73
C GLN A 262 3.30 3.51 19.19
N GLU A 263 3.80 2.50 18.46
CA GLU A 263 3.73 2.45 16.99
C GLU A 263 2.39 1.92 16.48
N SER A 264 1.48 1.52 17.37
CA SER A 264 0.14 1.13 16.96
C SER A 264 -0.61 2.32 16.37
N ILE A 265 -1.48 2.05 15.40
CA ILE A 265 -2.33 3.07 14.78
C ILE A 265 -3.14 3.88 15.81
N PHE A 266 -3.51 3.26 16.94
CA PHE A 266 -4.27 3.91 18.01
C PHE A 266 -3.43 4.93 18.78
N GLU A 267 -2.22 4.57 19.20
CA GLU A 267 -1.32 5.49 19.91
C GLU A 267 -0.77 6.56 18.96
N GLN A 268 -0.42 6.22 17.72
CA GLN A 268 -0.02 7.21 16.72
C GLN A 268 -1.15 8.25 16.47
N ARG A 269 -2.41 7.79 16.36
CA ARG A 269 -3.58 8.67 16.21
C ARG A 269 -3.73 9.61 17.43
N LYS A 270 -3.56 9.09 18.65
CA LYS A 270 -3.60 9.89 19.89
C LYS A 270 -2.45 10.90 19.98
N ILE A 271 -1.21 10.48 19.70
CA ILE A 271 -0.03 11.35 19.69
C ILE A 271 -0.25 12.50 18.71
N ARG A 272 -0.77 12.19 17.52
CA ARG A 272 -1.05 13.20 16.49
C ARG A 272 -2.10 14.22 16.95
N TYR A 273 -3.20 13.76 17.52
CA TYR A 273 -4.21 14.64 18.11
C TYR A 273 -3.62 15.57 19.18
N LEU A 274 -2.83 15.03 20.11
CA LEU A 274 -2.21 15.83 21.17
C LEU A 274 -1.24 16.89 20.63
N GLN A 275 -0.53 16.60 19.53
CA GLN A 275 0.32 17.59 18.86
C GLN A 275 -0.50 18.77 18.31
N ILE A 276 -1.65 18.49 17.67
CA ILE A 276 -2.55 19.51 17.09
C ILE A 276 -3.10 20.39 18.21
N VAL A 277 -3.62 19.79 19.29
CA VAL A 277 -4.16 20.55 20.43
C VAL A 277 -3.10 21.43 21.06
N LYS A 278 -1.86 20.93 21.21
CA LYS A 278 -0.75 21.72 21.75
C LYS A 278 -0.37 22.90 20.84
N GLN A 279 -0.41 22.71 19.51
CA GLN A 279 -0.13 23.78 18.55
C GLN A 279 -1.25 24.84 18.53
N GLY A 280 -2.52 24.41 18.55
CA GLY A 280 -3.68 25.31 18.63
C GLY A 280 -3.70 26.12 19.93
N SER A 281 -3.34 25.50 21.06
CA SER A 281 -3.20 26.19 22.35
C SER A 281 -2.10 27.25 22.29
N LYS A 282 -0.94 26.96 21.67
CA LYS A 282 0.15 27.95 21.50
C LYS A 282 -0.25 29.11 20.59
N ALA A 283 -0.98 28.85 19.50
CA ALA A 283 -1.50 29.90 18.60
C ALA A 283 -2.50 30.83 19.33
N ASN A 284 -3.36 30.27 20.19
CA ASN A 284 -4.28 31.03 21.03
C ASN A 284 -3.62 31.75 22.21
N THR A 285 -2.37 31.45 22.55
CA THR A 285 -1.64 32.14 23.64
C THR A 285 -0.84 33.36 23.13
N GLN A 286 -0.71 33.55 21.81
CA GLN A 286 0.07 34.65 21.23
C GLN A 286 -0.74 35.85 20.72
N THR A 287 -2.06 35.90 20.90
CA THR A 287 -2.86 37.02 20.39
C THR A 287 -3.97 37.48 21.34
N VAL A 288 -3.60 38.23 22.38
CA VAL A 288 -4.38 39.42 22.83
C VAL A 288 -3.44 40.43 23.48
N LYS A 289 -2.78 41.27 22.68
CA LYS A 289 -2.53 42.68 23.07
C LYS A 289 -3.49 43.51 22.23
N VAL A 290 -4.63 43.87 22.80
CA VAL A 290 -5.55 44.84 22.20
C VAL A 290 -4.84 46.19 22.20
N GLN A 291 -4.25 46.55 21.06
CA GLN A 291 -3.85 47.93 20.78
C GLN A 291 -5.00 48.59 20.05
N LYS A 292 -5.62 49.58 20.71
CA LYS A 292 -6.65 50.48 20.14
C LYS A 292 -6.18 51.00 18.78
N LEU A 293 -6.93 50.73 17.71
CA LEU A 293 -6.79 51.45 16.46
C LEU A 293 -7.47 52.83 16.57
N SER A 294 -6.68 53.88 16.31
CA SER A 294 -7.16 55.20 15.91
C SER A 294 -7.06 55.34 14.38
N LYS A 295 -7.98 56.15 13.86
CA LYS A 295 -8.41 56.37 12.48
C LYS A 295 -7.37 56.96 11.50
N ASN A 296 -7.68 56.76 10.21
CA ASN A 296 -7.41 57.59 9.01
C ASN A 296 -6.02 57.53 8.35
N GLN A 297 -5.92 57.08 7.08
CA GLN A 297 -5.99 57.91 5.85
C GLN A 297 -5.69 57.10 4.56
N GLU A 298 -6.05 57.67 3.41
CA GLU A 298 -6.37 57.05 2.11
C GLU A 298 -5.20 56.74 1.14
N ILE A 299 -5.43 55.71 0.32
CA ILE A 299 -5.17 55.48 -1.12
C ILE A 299 -4.07 56.29 -1.84
N VAL A 300 -3.07 55.58 -2.40
CA VAL A 300 -2.52 55.81 -3.75
C VAL A 300 -2.20 54.47 -4.44
N LYS A 301 -2.72 54.28 -5.67
CA LYS A 301 -2.45 53.19 -6.63
C LYS A 301 -1.07 53.33 -7.29
N VAL A 302 -0.37 52.21 -7.55
CA VAL A 302 0.40 52.00 -8.80
C VAL A 302 0.39 50.51 -9.18
N GLU A 303 -0.02 50.20 -10.42
CA GLU A 303 0.08 48.90 -11.08
C GLU A 303 1.49 48.67 -11.66
N SER A 304 1.96 47.42 -11.65
CA SER A 304 2.54 46.78 -12.86
C SER A 304 2.85 45.29 -12.60
N LYS A 305 2.53 44.47 -13.60
CA LYS A 305 2.59 43.00 -13.65
C LYS A 305 3.87 42.55 -14.42
N PRO A 306 4.05 41.26 -14.79
CA PRO A 306 4.92 40.26 -14.17
C PRO A 306 6.19 39.92 -14.98
N SER A 307 7.16 39.20 -14.40
CA SER A 307 8.24 38.58 -15.18
C SER A 307 8.85 37.31 -14.55
N SER A 308 8.84 36.24 -15.35
CA SER A 308 9.85 35.18 -15.49
C SER A 308 9.99 34.90 -17.01
N PRO A 309 10.94 34.13 -17.60
CA PRO A 309 11.92 33.17 -17.03
C PRO A 309 13.34 33.08 -17.73
N HIS A 310 14.18 32.13 -17.27
CA HIS A 310 15.40 31.48 -17.87
C HIS A 310 16.70 32.33 -17.99
N SER A 311 17.95 31.85 -17.74
CA SER A 311 18.71 30.71 -18.33
C SER A 311 20.07 30.50 -17.58
N VAL A 312 20.56 29.28 -17.27
CA VAL A 312 21.58 28.38 -17.94
C VAL A 312 23.09 28.74 -17.80
N VAL A 313 23.93 27.68 -17.67
CA VAL A 313 25.43 27.51 -17.76
C VAL A 313 26.21 27.71 -16.44
N GLY A 314 27.17 26.90 -15.95
CA GLY A 314 27.91 25.72 -16.42
C GLY A 314 29.45 25.90 -16.24
N ILE A 315 30.19 24.83 -15.84
CA ILE A 315 31.68 24.65 -15.77
C ILE A 315 32.35 25.11 -14.44
N GLY A 316 33.28 24.43 -13.74
CA GLY A 316 33.98 23.14 -13.86
C GLY A 316 35.16 23.03 -12.84
N LYS A 317 35.47 21.80 -12.39
CA LYS A 317 36.76 21.17 -11.94
C LYS A 317 37.72 21.79 -10.86
N SER A 318 38.03 20.90 -9.89
CA SER A 318 39.37 20.41 -9.42
C SER A 318 40.16 21.07 -8.26
N SER A 319 40.59 20.20 -7.33
CA SER A 319 41.88 20.10 -6.57
C SER A 319 42.36 21.28 -5.72
N ALA A 320 43.12 21.17 -4.62
CA ALA A 320 43.57 20.14 -3.68
C ALA A 320 44.46 20.86 -2.62
N LEU A 321 44.68 20.21 -1.45
CA LEU A 321 45.83 20.36 -0.50
C LEU A 321 45.91 21.63 0.40
N PRO A 322 46.74 21.66 1.48
CA PRO A 322 47.51 20.60 2.15
C PRO A 322 47.40 20.55 3.70
N SER A 323 48.05 19.53 4.26
CA SER A 323 48.33 19.23 5.67
C SER A 323 49.63 19.86 6.19
N GLU A 324 49.71 20.15 7.49
CA GLU A 324 50.95 20.29 8.30
C GLU A 324 50.72 19.53 9.63
N ILE A 325 51.48 18.47 9.94
CA ILE A 325 52.76 18.38 10.67
C ILE A 325 52.68 18.83 12.14
N ILE A 326 52.99 17.92 13.07
CA ILE A 326 54.05 18.02 14.10
C ILE A 326 54.27 16.63 14.71
N VAL A 327 55.54 16.23 14.80
CA VAL A 327 56.08 15.02 15.44
C VAL A 327 56.99 15.46 16.60
N SER A 328 56.84 14.81 17.76
CA SER A 328 57.86 14.59 18.81
C SER A 328 57.18 13.84 19.95
N GLN A 329 57.73 12.90 20.72
CA GLN A 329 58.97 12.12 20.80
C GLN A 329 58.62 10.94 21.74
N GLN A 330 59.35 9.83 21.64
CA GLN A 330 59.21 8.65 22.50
C GLN A 330 59.81 8.87 23.90
N ASP A 331 59.18 8.27 24.91
CA ASP A 331 59.85 7.70 26.08
C ASP A 331 59.09 6.46 26.58
N ASP A 332 59.87 5.59 27.23
CA ASP A 332 59.64 4.18 27.54
C ASP A 332 58.38 3.80 28.34
N ASN A 333 57.88 2.58 28.08
CA ASN A 333 57.86 1.45 29.03
C ASN A 333 56.58 0.58 28.97
N SER A 334 56.81 -0.73 28.89
CA SER A 334 55.93 -1.91 29.10
C SER A 334 54.40 -1.75 29.16
N LYS A 335 53.69 -2.43 28.25
CA LYS A 335 52.84 -3.62 28.51
C LYS A 335 51.94 -3.87 27.30
N THR A 336 52.15 -5.03 26.67
CA THR A 336 51.27 -5.60 25.66
C THR A 336 49.96 -6.02 26.31
N GLU A 337 49.02 -5.08 26.46
CA GLU A 337 47.61 -5.42 26.63
C GLU A 337 47.03 -5.72 25.25
N SER A 338 46.83 -7.01 24.97
CA SER A 338 45.98 -7.44 23.88
C SER A 338 44.56 -6.95 24.16
N VAL A 339 44.17 -5.86 23.51
CA VAL A 339 42.77 -5.39 23.47
C VAL A 339 41.94 -6.53 22.88
N LYS A 340 41.26 -7.30 23.75
CA LYS A 340 40.22 -8.24 23.33
C LYS A 340 39.13 -7.40 22.66
N ARG A 341 39.10 -7.40 21.32
CA ARG A 341 37.98 -6.86 20.54
C ARG A 341 36.68 -7.46 21.07
N ALA A 342 35.68 -6.62 21.30
CA ALA A 342 34.33 -7.08 21.63
C ALA A 342 33.90 -8.15 20.62
N PRO A 343 33.25 -9.25 21.07
CA PRO A 343 32.79 -10.29 20.17
C PRO A 343 31.80 -9.69 19.17
N THR A 344 32.07 -9.88 17.88
CA THR A 344 31.16 -9.44 16.82
C THR A 344 30.00 -10.42 16.68
N LEU A 345 28.85 -9.94 16.21
CA LEU A 345 27.72 -10.79 15.86
C LEU A 345 28.12 -11.83 14.81
N ASP A 346 27.77 -13.08 15.06
CA ASP A 346 27.93 -14.18 14.10
C ASP A 346 26.74 -14.17 13.13
N ILE A 347 26.93 -13.45 12.01
CA ILE A 347 25.95 -13.34 10.92
C ILE A 347 26.49 -14.13 9.74
N ASN A 348 25.95 -15.33 9.55
CA ASN A 348 26.18 -16.13 8.35
C ASN A 348 24.92 -16.14 7.51
N VAL A 349 24.99 -15.55 6.32
CA VAL A 349 23.88 -15.61 5.36
C VAL A 349 24.10 -16.78 4.42
N ASP A 350 23.14 -17.72 4.42
CA ASP A 350 23.11 -18.85 3.51
C ASP A 350 23.18 -18.39 2.04
N ASN A 351 23.60 -19.27 1.11
CA ASN A 351 23.67 -18.92 -0.31
C ASN A 351 22.25 -18.72 -0.87
N VAL A 352 21.78 -17.47 -0.88
CA VAL A 352 20.45 -17.10 -1.38
C VAL A 352 20.44 -17.13 -2.91
N GLU A 353 19.67 -18.06 -3.48
CA GLU A 353 19.42 -18.09 -4.91
C GLU A 353 18.39 -17.03 -5.30
N ILE A 354 18.82 -16.02 -6.07
CA ILE A 354 17.92 -14.97 -6.54
C ILE A 354 17.16 -15.49 -7.77
N PRO A 355 15.82 -15.43 -7.77
CA PRO A 355 15.01 -15.89 -8.89
C PRO A 355 15.44 -15.26 -10.22
N SER A 356 15.70 -16.12 -11.20
CA SER A 356 16.12 -15.73 -12.55
C SER A 356 15.39 -16.55 -13.61
N TYR A 357 15.25 -15.98 -14.81
CA TYR A 357 14.49 -16.53 -15.91
C TYR A 357 15.23 -16.40 -17.23
N THR A 358 15.22 -17.46 -18.03
CA THR A 358 15.77 -17.46 -19.39
C THR A 358 14.68 -17.10 -20.40
N VAL A 359 14.89 -16.00 -21.13
CA VAL A 359 13.97 -15.50 -22.17
C VAL A 359 13.78 -16.54 -23.27
N GLN A 360 12.53 -16.85 -23.61
CA GLN A 360 12.20 -17.83 -24.65
C GLN A 360 12.12 -17.19 -26.04
N TYR A 361 12.15 -18.03 -27.08
CA TYR A 361 12.07 -17.58 -28.47
C TYR A 361 10.80 -16.73 -28.71
N GLY A 362 10.99 -15.49 -29.18
CA GLY A 362 9.90 -14.54 -29.44
C GLY A 362 9.36 -13.79 -28.22
N GLU A 363 9.90 -14.01 -27.02
CA GLU A 363 9.55 -13.22 -25.83
C GLU A 363 10.26 -11.86 -25.82
N ASN A 364 9.61 -10.87 -25.21
CA ASN A 364 10.18 -9.55 -24.93
C ASN A 364 9.99 -9.21 -23.45
N LEU A 365 10.61 -8.12 -22.98
CA LEU A 365 10.51 -7.72 -21.57
C LEU A 365 9.07 -7.51 -21.09
N TYR A 366 8.16 -7.13 -21.98
CA TYR A 366 6.74 -7.06 -21.64
C TYR A 366 6.20 -8.44 -21.26
N ARG A 367 6.45 -9.49 -22.07
CA ARG A 367 6.03 -10.87 -21.73
C ARG A 367 6.67 -11.39 -20.44
N VAL A 368 7.96 -11.11 -20.21
CA VAL A 368 8.67 -11.49 -18.97
C VAL A 368 8.09 -10.74 -17.77
N SER A 369 7.85 -9.42 -17.91
CA SER A 369 7.21 -8.57 -16.90
C SER A 369 5.84 -9.10 -16.49
N LEU A 370 5.02 -9.56 -17.46
CA LEU A 370 3.73 -10.18 -17.16
C LEU A 370 3.89 -11.53 -16.44
N LYS A 371 4.85 -12.37 -16.86
CA LYS A 371 5.05 -13.72 -16.32
C LYS A 371 5.47 -13.71 -14.86
N PHE A 372 6.32 -12.77 -14.47
CA PHE A 372 6.84 -12.67 -13.10
C PHE A 372 6.19 -11.55 -12.29
N ASN A 373 5.17 -10.87 -12.85
CA ASN A 373 4.44 -9.79 -12.19
C ASN A 373 5.37 -8.68 -11.66
N VAL A 374 6.33 -8.27 -12.48
CA VAL A 374 7.38 -7.29 -12.15
C VAL A 374 7.34 -6.17 -13.17
N GLN A 375 7.45 -4.90 -12.75
CA GLN A 375 7.46 -3.77 -13.68
C GLN A 375 8.63 -3.88 -14.68
N ILE A 376 8.40 -3.51 -15.95
CA ILE A 376 9.47 -3.50 -16.98
C ILE A 376 10.65 -2.63 -16.54
N SER A 377 10.37 -1.47 -15.92
CA SER A 377 11.40 -0.58 -15.35
C SER A 377 12.26 -1.28 -14.29
N ALA A 378 11.65 -2.13 -13.46
CA ALA A 378 12.36 -2.93 -12.47
C ALA A 378 13.21 -4.02 -13.13
N LEU A 379 12.68 -4.75 -14.13
CA LEU A 379 13.45 -5.72 -14.91
C LEU A 379 14.65 -5.07 -15.61
N VAL A 380 14.45 -3.92 -16.25
CA VAL A 380 15.53 -3.14 -16.89
C VAL A 380 16.60 -2.76 -15.86
N LYS A 381 16.19 -2.26 -14.69
CA LYS A 381 17.09 -1.83 -13.62
C LYS A 381 17.89 -3.00 -13.02
N TRP A 382 17.21 -4.09 -12.64
CA TRP A 382 17.82 -5.27 -12.01
C TRP A 382 18.80 -5.98 -12.93
N ASN A 383 18.52 -5.97 -14.24
CA ASN A 383 19.33 -6.63 -15.26
C ASN A 383 20.30 -5.69 -16.00
N LYS A 384 20.36 -4.41 -15.58
CA LYS A 384 21.25 -3.39 -16.18
C LYS A 384 21.10 -3.29 -17.71
N LEU A 385 19.87 -3.42 -18.21
CA LEU A 385 19.59 -3.40 -19.64
C LEU A 385 19.70 -1.97 -20.18
N LYS A 386 20.37 -1.81 -21.33
CA LYS A 386 20.54 -0.49 -22.00
C LYS A 386 19.28 -0.03 -22.76
N SER A 387 18.39 -0.96 -23.08
CA SER A 387 17.11 -0.74 -23.75
C SER A 387 16.10 -1.80 -23.31
N GLN A 388 14.84 -1.72 -23.77
CA GLN A 388 13.83 -2.74 -23.46
C GLN A 388 13.93 -4.01 -24.32
N GLN A 389 14.99 -4.14 -25.12
CA GLN A 389 15.22 -5.30 -25.98
C GLN A 389 15.93 -6.41 -25.21
N VAL A 390 15.45 -7.64 -25.42
CA VAL A 390 16.04 -8.87 -24.89
C VAL A 390 16.03 -9.93 -25.98
N ASN A 391 17.02 -10.80 -25.97
CA ASN A 391 17.16 -11.88 -26.93
C ASN A 391 16.75 -13.22 -26.29
N SER A 392 16.32 -14.15 -27.13
CA SER A 392 16.11 -15.53 -26.70
C SER A 392 17.41 -16.10 -26.11
N GLY A 393 17.33 -16.68 -24.92
CA GLY A 393 18.48 -17.21 -24.18
C GLY A 393 19.06 -16.26 -23.13
N ASP A 394 18.65 -14.99 -23.09
CA ASP A 394 19.10 -14.06 -22.05
C ASP A 394 18.59 -14.50 -20.67
N LYS A 395 19.46 -14.55 -19.67
CA LYS A 395 19.08 -14.85 -18.28
C LYS A 395 18.86 -13.56 -17.51
N LEU A 396 17.63 -13.36 -17.04
CA LEU A 396 17.18 -12.15 -16.36
C LEU A 396 16.83 -12.44 -14.90
N PHE A 397 17.31 -11.64 -13.96
CA PHE A 397 16.73 -11.52 -12.62
C PHE A 397 15.29 -11.02 -12.71
N VAL A 398 14.39 -11.78 -12.10
CA VAL A 398 12.96 -11.47 -12.04
C VAL A 398 12.53 -11.02 -10.65
N GLN A 399 13.49 -10.84 -9.76
CA GLN A 399 13.34 -10.20 -8.46
C GLN A 399 14.57 -9.30 -8.23
N ASN A 400 14.47 -8.34 -7.30
CA ASN A 400 15.58 -7.43 -7.00
C ASN A 400 16.81 -8.20 -6.52
N PRO A 401 17.94 -8.21 -7.25
CA PRO A 401 19.14 -8.92 -6.83
C PRO A 401 19.91 -8.16 -5.73
N ASP A 402 19.58 -6.89 -5.49
CA ASP A 402 20.20 -6.07 -4.46
C ASP A 402 19.54 -6.32 -3.09
N ILE A 403 19.81 -7.50 -2.52
CA ILE A 403 19.25 -7.96 -1.23
C ILE A 403 20.24 -7.86 -0.07
N PHE A 404 21.48 -7.48 -0.34
CA PHE A 404 22.55 -7.41 0.66
C PHE A 404 22.98 -5.97 0.95
N TYR A 405 23.39 -5.74 2.19
CA TYR A 405 24.22 -4.63 2.62
C TYR A 405 25.59 -5.18 3.05
N THR A 406 26.68 -4.57 2.60
CA THR A 406 28.04 -4.95 3.02
C THR A 406 28.59 -3.92 3.99
N VAL A 407 28.94 -4.37 5.19
CA VAL A 407 29.44 -3.51 6.25
C VAL A 407 30.81 -2.95 5.88
N LYS A 408 30.88 -1.65 5.60
CA LYS A 408 32.13 -0.96 5.22
C LYS A 408 32.99 -0.59 6.42
N GLN A 409 32.36 -0.37 7.57
CA GLN A 409 33.01 -0.03 8.84
C GLN A 409 32.26 -0.73 9.97
N SER A 410 33.01 -1.28 10.91
CA SER A 410 32.44 -1.97 12.08
C SER A 410 31.53 -1.03 12.85
N LYS A 411 30.27 -1.41 13.02
CA LYS A 411 29.25 -0.65 13.74
C LYS A 411 28.14 -1.58 14.23
N ASP A 412 27.31 -1.09 15.13
CA ASP A 412 26.19 -1.87 15.66
C ASP A 412 25.11 -2.11 14.60
N LEU A 413 24.39 -3.22 14.71
CA LEU A 413 23.32 -3.59 13.78
C LEU A 413 22.19 -2.54 13.78
N SER A 414 21.93 -1.88 14.92
CA SER A 414 21.05 -0.70 15.03
C SER A 414 21.48 0.47 14.14
N ALA A 415 22.75 0.84 14.15
CA ALA A 415 23.26 1.92 13.30
C ALA A 415 23.14 1.58 11.80
N ILE A 416 23.26 0.30 11.44
CA ILE A 416 23.03 -0.18 10.07
C ILE A 416 21.54 -0.12 9.73
N ALA A 417 20.67 -0.48 10.67
CA ALA A 417 19.22 -0.41 10.51
C ALA A 417 18.76 1.02 10.24
N ASP A 418 19.31 2.00 10.98
CA ASP A 418 19.06 3.42 10.77
C ASP A 418 19.56 3.91 9.40
N GLU A 419 20.77 3.52 8.99
CA GLU A 419 21.34 3.85 7.67
C GLU A 419 20.47 3.33 6.52
N LEU A 420 19.89 2.15 6.70
CA LEU A 420 19.04 1.51 5.71
C LEU A 420 17.57 1.93 5.80
N ASN A 421 17.19 2.70 6.82
CA ASN A 421 15.80 3.03 7.15
C ASN A 421 14.92 1.77 7.28
N ILE A 422 15.44 0.74 7.95
CA ILE A 422 14.77 -0.53 8.21
C ILE A 422 14.61 -0.66 9.72
N PRO A 423 13.41 -1.02 10.25
CA PRO A 423 13.26 -1.29 11.67
C PRO A 423 14.25 -2.37 12.12
N LEU A 424 15.03 -2.10 13.18
CA LEU A 424 16.04 -3.02 13.70
C LEU A 424 15.50 -4.44 13.89
N ALA A 425 14.27 -4.59 14.39
CA ALA A 425 13.62 -5.89 14.57
C ALA A 425 13.49 -6.69 13.26
N LYS A 426 13.20 -6.04 12.12
CA LYS A 426 13.15 -6.70 10.81
C LYS A 426 14.54 -7.12 10.34
N LEU A 427 15.52 -6.22 10.47
CA LEU A 427 16.89 -6.50 10.09
C LEU A 427 17.47 -7.66 10.91
N MET A 428 17.19 -7.71 12.21
CA MET A 428 17.53 -8.82 13.09
C MET A 428 16.87 -10.13 12.66
N ALA A 429 15.56 -10.10 12.38
CA ALA A 429 14.81 -11.28 11.96
C ALA A 429 15.36 -11.91 10.67
N TRP A 430 15.60 -11.10 9.63
CA TRP A 430 16.14 -11.59 8.35
C TRP A 430 17.54 -12.18 8.48
N ASN A 431 18.34 -11.69 9.43
CA ASN A 431 19.71 -12.12 9.65
C ASN A 431 19.83 -13.15 10.79
N LYS A 432 18.71 -13.68 11.30
CA LYS A 432 18.65 -14.69 12.37
C LYS A 432 19.37 -14.25 13.66
N VAL A 433 19.38 -12.95 13.96
CA VAL A 433 20.05 -12.35 15.13
C VAL A 433 19.03 -12.09 16.26
N LYS A 434 19.38 -12.43 17.50
CA LYS A 434 18.48 -12.31 18.67
C LYS A 434 18.61 -11.01 19.46
N HIS A 435 19.73 -10.30 19.34
CA HIS A 435 20.02 -9.04 20.05
C HIS A 435 20.87 -8.12 19.17
N ASP A 436 20.86 -6.81 19.46
CA ASP A 436 21.75 -5.85 18.81
C ASP A 436 23.22 -6.10 19.20
N GLY A 437 24.16 -5.68 18.37
CA GLY A 437 25.59 -5.83 18.63
C GLY A 437 26.48 -5.46 17.45
N LEU A 438 27.79 -5.47 17.70
CA LEU A 438 28.80 -5.04 16.75
C LEU A 438 28.90 -5.98 15.55
N VAL A 439 28.77 -5.45 14.34
CA VAL A 439 28.96 -6.22 13.10
C VAL A 439 30.35 -5.95 12.53
N ALA A 440 31.05 -7.01 12.12
CA ALA A 440 32.38 -6.93 11.54
C ALA A 440 32.38 -6.28 10.14
N VAL A 441 33.52 -5.68 9.77
CA VAL A 441 33.74 -5.20 8.40
C VAL A 441 33.71 -6.38 7.43
N GLY A 442 33.03 -6.21 6.30
CA GLY A 442 32.90 -7.23 5.26
C GLY A 442 31.71 -8.19 5.44
N THR A 443 31.06 -8.19 6.61
CA THR A 443 29.84 -8.98 6.82
C THR A 443 28.75 -8.56 5.83
N LYS A 444 28.07 -9.54 5.23
CA LYS A 444 26.89 -9.33 4.40
C LYS A 444 25.65 -9.46 5.25
N ILE A 445 24.76 -8.47 5.16
CA ILE A 445 23.51 -8.40 5.91
C ILE A 445 22.36 -8.42 4.91
N LEU A 446 21.39 -9.31 5.10
CA LEU A 446 20.12 -9.27 4.38
C LEU A 446 19.34 -8.01 4.76
N LYS A 447 19.00 -7.20 3.76
CA LYS A 447 18.21 -5.97 3.94
C LYS A 447 16.76 -6.10 3.48
N VAL A 448 16.35 -7.31 3.11
CA VAL A 448 14.99 -7.68 2.72
C VAL A 448 14.71 -9.10 3.21
N GLU A 449 13.43 -9.42 3.33
CA GLU A 449 12.98 -10.80 3.56
C GLU A 449 13.25 -11.64 2.31
N VAL A 450 13.77 -12.84 2.52
CA VAL A 450 13.96 -13.84 1.48
C VAL A 450 13.11 -15.03 1.89
N GLU A 451 12.08 -15.34 1.10
CA GLU A 451 11.22 -16.52 1.26
C GLU A 451 11.78 -17.72 0.50
#